data_AF-A0A7W8HZY0-F1
#
_entry.id   AF-A0A7W8HZY0-F1
#
_cell.length_a   1.000
_cell.length_b   1.000
_cell.length_c   1.000
_cell.angle_alpha   90.00
_cell.angle_beta   90.00
_cell.angle_gamma   90.00
#
_symmetry.space_group_name_H-M   'P 1'
#
loop_
_entity.id
_entity.type
_entity.pdbx_description
1 polymer ?
#
loop_
_entity_poly.entity_id
_entity_poly.type
_entity_poly.pdbx_seq_one_letter_code
_entity_poly.pdbx_strand_id
1 'polypeptide(L)'
;MVSVNFARLGLDEEKCGPLFRELRDRIARAWKYADANGAGLGSFDYILAHENPGARRNVHCAIHVPAEQTDWFDQLVRHRLAKLIGRPLPQGTLDFTEIKTPGNTTKYILKGVDRRYVQHFHMRDWAADQGVVSGRRFATSRSIGRTARRRNNWRRS
;
A
#
# COMPACT_ATOMS: atom_id res chain seq x y z
N MET A 1 -6.63 -3.60 3.24
CA MET A 1 -5.17 -3.51 3.07
C MET A 1 -4.73 -4.57 2.10
N VAL A 2 -3.86 -4.22 1.16
CA VAL A 2 -3.19 -5.17 0.26
C VAL A 2 -1.73 -5.25 0.66
N SER A 3 -1.23 -6.46 0.87
CA SER A 3 0.17 -6.74 1.14
C SER A 3 0.77 -7.52 -0.02
N VAL A 4 1.89 -7.04 -0.56
CA VAL A 4 2.65 -7.74 -1.61
C VAL A 4 3.97 -8.22 -1.03
N ASN A 5 4.19 -9.53 -1.05
CA ASN A 5 5.44 -10.16 -0.65
C ASN A 5 6.31 -10.44 -1.88
N PHE A 6 7.27 -9.55 -2.14
CA PHE A 6 8.17 -9.66 -3.28
C PHE A 6 9.22 -10.76 -3.13
N ALA A 7 9.50 -11.23 -1.90
CA ALA A 7 10.42 -12.36 -1.70
C ALA A 7 9.88 -13.64 -2.36
N ARG A 8 8.55 -13.79 -2.46
CA ARG A 8 7.90 -14.89 -3.20
C ARG A 8 8.08 -14.81 -4.71
N LEU A 9 8.44 -13.64 -5.23
CA LEU A 9 8.61 -13.40 -6.66
C LEU A 9 10.07 -13.59 -7.13
N GLY A 10 11.02 -13.80 -6.22
CA GLY A 10 12.44 -13.95 -6.56
C GLY A 10 13.04 -12.70 -7.20
N LEU A 11 12.54 -11.52 -6.82
CA LEU A 11 12.98 -10.24 -7.39
C LEU A 11 14.05 -9.57 -6.53
N ASP A 12 15.00 -8.93 -7.21
CA ASP A 12 16.00 -8.05 -6.60
C ASP A 12 15.33 -6.85 -5.92
N GLU A 13 15.99 -6.29 -4.92
CA GLU A 13 15.47 -5.18 -4.12
C GLU A 13 15.10 -3.97 -4.97
N GLU A 14 16.00 -3.62 -5.88
CA GLU A 14 15.89 -2.45 -6.75
C GLU A 14 14.68 -2.54 -7.70
N LYS A 15 14.21 -3.76 -7.99
CA LYS A 15 13.07 -4.01 -8.87
C LYS A 15 11.72 -3.94 -8.14
N CYS A 16 11.69 -4.14 -6.82
CA CYS A 16 10.46 -4.23 -6.04
C CYS A 16 9.68 -2.90 -6.04
N GLY A 17 10.37 -1.79 -5.77
CA GLY A 17 9.78 -0.45 -5.76
C GLY A 17 9.17 -0.05 -7.13
N PRO A 18 9.95 -0.11 -8.23
CA PRO A 18 9.45 0.13 -9.58
C PRO A 18 8.29 -0.79 -9.98
N LEU A 19 8.35 -2.10 -9.66
CA LEU A 19 7.28 -3.03 -9.97
C LEU A 19 5.98 -2.69 -9.22
N PHE A 20 6.06 -2.39 -7.92
CA PHE A 20 4.88 -1.97 -7.17
C PHE A 20 4.28 -0.67 -7.70
N ARG A 21 5.13 0.29 -8.09
CA ARG A 21 4.69 1.55 -8.70
C ARG A 21 3.89 1.28 -9.98
N GLU A 22 4.41 0.46 -10.87
CA GLU A 22 3.72 0.10 -12.12
C GLU A 22 2.42 -0.67 -11.85
N LEU A 23 2.42 -1.62 -10.90
CA LEU A 23 1.20 -2.32 -10.46
C LEU A 23 0.14 -1.32 -10.00
N ARG A 24 0.51 -0.41 -9.10
CA ARG A 24 -0.39 0.62 -8.57
C ARG A 24 -0.92 1.52 -9.68
N ASP A 25 -0.08 1.92 -10.63
CA ASP A 25 -0.49 2.81 -11.72
C ASP A 25 -1.44 2.08 -12.69
N ARG A 26 -1.26 0.77 -12.93
CA ARG A 26 -2.23 -0.07 -13.66
C ARG A 26 -3.57 -0.20 -12.94
N ILE A 27 -3.55 -0.40 -11.63
CA ILE A 27 -4.76 -0.44 -10.80
C ILE A 27 -5.48 0.91 -10.88
N ALA A 28 -4.78 2.02 -10.67
CA ALA A 28 -5.36 3.36 -10.72
C ALA A 28 -5.99 3.69 -12.09
N ARG A 29 -5.38 3.23 -13.20
CA ARG A 29 -5.97 3.37 -14.55
C ARG A 29 -7.27 2.57 -14.69
N ALA A 30 -7.27 1.31 -14.26
CA ALA A 30 -8.46 0.46 -14.29
C ALA A 30 -9.58 1.00 -13.38
N TRP A 31 -9.20 1.51 -12.20
CA TRP A 31 -10.09 2.16 -11.25
C TRP A 31 -10.79 3.37 -11.87
N LYS A 32 -10.02 4.30 -12.45
CA LYS A 32 -10.58 5.48 -13.12
C LYS A 32 -11.54 5.08 -14.25
N TYR A 33 -11.19 4.04 -15.01
CA TYR A 33 -12.05 3.55 -16.07
C TYR A 33 -13.36 2.98 -15.53
N ALA A 34 -13.31 2.10 -14.52
CA ALA A 34 -14.50 1.52 -13.92
C ALA A 34 -15.42 2.59 -13.30
N ASP A 35 -14.83 3.56 -12.59
CA ASP A 35 -15.58 4.66 -11.98
C ASP A 35 -16.28 5.54 -13.04
N ALA A 36 -15.60 5.85 -14.14
CA ALA A 36 -16.18 6.57 -15.27
C ALA A 36 -17.32 5.82 -15.98
N ASN A 37 -17.42 4.50 -15.78
CA ASN A 37 -18.49 3.64 -16.29
C ASN A 37 -19.53 3.29 -15.20
N GLY A 38 -19.61 4.08 -14.12
CA GLY A 38 -20.68 3.98 -13.13
C GLY A 38 -20.45 2.99 -12.00
N ALA A 39 -19.21 2.52 -11.79
CA ALA A 39 -18.90 1.61 -10.69
C ALA A 39 -18.99 2.24 -9.28
N GLY A 40 -19.12 3.57 -9.19
CA GLY A 40 -19.29 4.28 -7.90
C GLY A 40 -18.09 4.14 -6.95
N LEU A 41 -16.88 4.08 -7.50
CA LEU A 41 -15.65 3.84 -6.73
C LEU A 41 -15.10 5.11 -6.08
N GLY A 42 -15.36 6.27 -6.70
CA GLY A 42 -14.79 7.54 -6.28
C GLY A 42 -13.27 7.60 -6.45
N SER A 43 -12.60 8.41 -5.61
CA SER A 43 -11.15 8.59 -5.69
C SER A 43 -10.37 7.33 -5.28
N PHE A 44 -9.30 7.06 -6.02
CA PHE A 44 -8.34 6.02 -5.65
C PHE A 44 -7.43 6.49 -4.51
N ASP A 45 -7.91 6.31 -3.28
CA ASP A 45 -7.26 6.75 -2.05
C ASP A 45 -6.39 5.67 -1.44
N TYR A 46 -5.12 6.01 -1.15
CA TYR A 46 -4.20 5.05 -0.57
C TYR A 46 -3.14 5.66 0.34
N ILE A 47 -2.65 4.85 1.27
CA ILE A 47 -1.40 5.04 2.01
C ILE A 47 -0.60 3.75 1.89
N LEU A 48 0.70 3.86 1.58
CA LEU A 48 1.57 2.70 1.43
C LEU A 48 2.85 2.82 2.25
N ALA A 49 3.40 1.66 2.60
CA ALA A 49 4.66 1.44 3.28
C ALA A 49 5.45 0.33 2.58
N HIS A 50 6.73 0.57 2.32
CA HIS A 50 7.70 -0.45 1.96
C HIS A 50 8.45 -0.91 3.21
N GLU A 51 8.70 -2.21 3.30
CA GLU A 51 9.43 -2.85 4.38
C GLU A 51 10.34 -3.94 3.82
N ASN A 52 11.49 -4.16 4.45
CA ASN A 52 12.46 -5.18 4.10
C ASN A 52 13.09 -5.87 5.34
N PRO A 53 12.32 -6.26 6.37
CA PRO A 53 12.89 -6.89 7.56
C PRO A 53 13.51 -8.24 7.19
N GLY A 54 14.81 -8.42 7.46
CA GLY A 54 15.52 -9.68 7.19
C GLY A 54 15.39 -10.16 5.73
N ALA A 55 15.55 -9.25 4.77
CA ALA A 55 15.39 -9.50 3.32
C ALA A 55 13.96 -9.89 2.86
N ARG A 56 12.95 -9.72 3.72
CA ARG A 56 11.53 -9.97 3.37
C ARG A 56 10.91 -8.69 2.82
N ARG A 57 11.06 -8.50 1.51
CA ARG A 57 10.59 -7.32 0.78
C ARG A 57 9.08 -7.32 0.70
N ASN A 58 8.44 -6.42 1.43
CA ASN A 58 7.00 -6.29 1.47
C ASN A 58 6.58 -4.87 1.12
N VAL A 59 5.39 -4.76 0.52
CA VAL A 59 4.66 -3.49 0.45
C VAL A 59 3.28 -3.68 1.03
N HIS A 60 2.93 -2.84 1.99
CA HIS A 60 1.60 -2.75 2.56
C HIS A 60 0.92 -1.49 2.04
N CYS A 61 -0.29 -1.65 1.50
CA CYS A 61 -1.06 -0.57 0.91
C CYS A 61 -2.48 -0.58 1.47
N ALA A 62 -2.80 0.40 2.32
CA ALA A 62 -4.16 0.66 2.75
C ALA A 62 -4.87 1.44 1.66
N ILE A 63 -5.98 0.89 1.16
CA ILE A 63 -6.78 1.45 0.07
C ILE A 63 -8.23 1.43 0.53
N HIS A 64 -8.96 2.52 0.27
CA HIS A 64 -10.41 2.55 0.46
C HIS A 64 -11.08 1.90 -0.75
N VAL A 65 -11.86 0.84 -0.52
CA VAL A 65 -12.60 0.11 -1.55
C VAL A 65 -14.04 -0.02 -1.08
N PRO A 66 -15.05 0.37 -1.89
CA PRO A 66 -16.44 0.11 -1.56
C PRO A 66 -16.69 -1.37 -1.31
N ALA A 67 -17.58 -1.69 -0.37
CA ALA A 67 -17.83 -3.06 0.07
C ALA A 67 -18.28 -3.96 -1.09
N GLU A 68 -19.04 -3.40 -2.04
CA GLU A 68 -19.57 -4.10 -3.21
C GLU A 68 -18.49 -4.40 -4.27
N GLN A 69 -17.30 -3.82 -4.12
CA GLN A 69 -16.23 -3.84 -5.12
C GLN A 69 -14.98 -4.57 -4.64
N THR A 70 -15.03 -5.21 -3.46
CA THR A 70 -13.88 -5.93 -2.87
C THR A 70 -13.39 -7.06 -3.75
N ASP A 71 -14.31 -7.86 -4.30
CA ASP A 71 -13.97 -9.04 -5.11
C ASP A 71 -13.41 -8.64 -6.47
N TRP A 72 -14.03 -7.64 -7.11
CA TRP A 72 -13.51 -7.04 -8.33
C TRP A 72 -12.09 -6.50 -8.12
N PHE A 73 -11.87 -5.81 -7.00
CA PHE A 73 -10.57 -5.24 -6.66
C PHE A 73 -9.51 -6.31 -6.41
N ASP A 74 -9.81 -7.35 -5.64
CA ASP A 74 -8.90 -8.49 -5.43
C ASP A 74 -8.49 -9.12 -6.77
N GLN A 75 -9.47 -9.44 -7.62
CA GLN A 75 -9.22 -10.02 -8.95
C GLN A 75 -8.39 -9.09 -9.83
N LEU A 76 -8.69 -7.78 -9.82
CA LEU A 76 -7.94 -6.78 -10.57
C LEU A 76 -6.47 -6.78 -10.15
N VAL A 77 -6.18 -6.69 -8.85
CA VAL A 77 -4.80 -6.65 -8.34
C VAL A 77 -4.05 -7.92 -8.73
N ARG A 78 -4.65 -9.11 -8.50
CA ARG A 78 -4.06 -10.40 -8.86
C ARG A 78 -3.74 -10.48 -10.34
N HIS A 79 -4.72 -10.14 -11.19
CA HIS A 79 -4.57 -10.19 -12.65
C HIS A 79 -3.48 -9.23 -13.14
N ARG A 80 -3.45 -8.00 -12.64
CA ARG A 80 -2.45 -7.01 -13.06
C ARG A 80 -1.04 -7.40 -12.61
N LEU A 81 -0.88 -7.94 -11.40
CA LEU A 81 0.41 -8.42 -10.93
C LEU A 81 0.87 -9.63 -11.74
N ALA A 82 -0.01 -10.61 -11.98
CA ALA A 82 0.31 -11.80 -12.79
C ALA A 82 0.76 -11.40 -14.20
N LYS A 83 0.04 -10.46 -14.84
CA LYS A 83 0.43 -9.90 -16.15
C LYS A 83 1.78 -9.17 -16.12
N LEU A 84 2.10 -8.47 -15.03
CA LEU A 84 3.37 -7.76 -14.91
C LEU A 84 4.55 -8.70 -14.76
N ILE A 85 4.39 -9.78 -14.02
CA ILE A 85 5.46 -10.77 -13.81
C ILE A 85 5.52 -11.83 -14.92
N GLY A 86 4.51 -11.88 -15.80
CA GLY A 86 4.44 -12.81 -16.93
C GLY A 86 4.16 -14.27 -16.55
N ARG A 87 3.68 -14.53 -15.33
CA ARG A 87 3.45 -15.88 -14.81
C ARG A 87 2.38 -15.92 -13.71
N PRO A 88 1.84 -17.10 -13.36
CA PRO A 88 0.95 -17.25 -12.20
C PRO A 88 1.61 -16.79 -10.90
N LEU A 89 0.81 -16.25 -9.98
CA LEU A 89 1.30 -15.78 -8.68
C LEU A 89 1.55 -16.97 -7.74
N PRO A 90 2.75 -17.11 -7.15
CA PRO A 90 2.98 -18.06 -6.07
C PRO A 90 2.06 -17.78 -4.87
N GLN A 91 1.69 -18.82 -4.13
CA GLN A 91 0.89 -18.68 -2.91
C GLN A 91 1.58 -17.73 -1.90
N GLY A 92 0.78 -16.88 -1.25
CA GLY A 92 1.27 -15.89 -0.28
C GLY A 92 2.01 -14.70 -0.89
N THR A 93 1.98 -14.53 -2.21
CA THR A 93 2.46 -13.30 -2.87
C THR A 93 1.59 -12.10 -2.53
N LEU A 94 0.27 -12.30 -2.48
CA LEU A 94 -0.70 -11.28 -2.14
C LEU A 94 -1.51 -11.72 -0.92
N ASP A 95 -1.71 -10.78 -0.02
CA ASP A 95 -2.60 -10.92 1.14
C ASP A 95 -3.53 -9.71 1.23
N PHE A 96 -4.81 -9.97 1.49
CA PHE A 96 -5.86 -8.95 1.57
C PHE A 96 -6.49 -9.01 2.95
N THR A 97 -6.38 -7.93 3.69
CA THR A 97 -6.90 -7.84 5.06
C THR A 97 -7.82 -6.64 5.20
N GLU A 98 -9.03 -6.86 5.70
CA GLU A 98 -9.94 -5.76 6.05
C GLU A 98 -9.35 -4.92 7.20
N ILE A 99 -9.42 -3.59 7.10
CA ILE A 99 -8.98 -2.68 8.16
C ILE A 99 -10.20 -2.28 8.99
N LYS A 100 -10.39 -2.94 10.15
CA LYS A 100 -11.50 -2.63 11.08
C LYS A 100 -11.19 -1.46 12.02
N THR A 101 -9.92 -1.24 12.33
CA THR A 101 -9.47 -0.17 13.24
C THR A 101 -8.34 0.64 12.57
N PRO A 102 -8.66 1.75 11.88
CA PRO A 102 -7.68 2.53 11.11
C PRO A 102 -6.47 3.01 11.93
N GLY A 103 -6.66 3.31 13.21
CA GLY A 103 -5.60 3.73 14.12
C GLY A 103 -4.50 2.67 14.29
N ASN A 104 -4.87 1.39 14.35
CA ASN A 104 -3.90 0.30 14.49
C ASN A 104 -3.16 0.00 13.18
N THR A 105 -3.83 0.13 12.02
CA THR A 105 -3.15 -0.04 10.72
C THR A 105 -2.16 1.08 10.42
N THR A 106 -2.44 2.29 10.91
CA THR A 106 -1.47 3.39 10.82
C THR A 106 -0.19 3.07 11.60
N LYS A 107 -0.29 2.39 12.76
CA LYS A 107 0.89 1.91 13.51
C LYS A 107 1.69 0.87 12.74
N TYR A 108 1.03 -0.02 11.99
CA TYR A 108 1.70 -0.98 11.09
C TYR A 108 2.55 -0.26 10.04
N ILE A 109 1.99 0.76 9.40
CA ILE A 109 2.72 1.60 8.45
C ILE A 109 3.89 2.31 9.18
N LEU A 110 3.68 2.83 10.38
CA LEU A 110 4.70 3.58 11.13
C LEU A 110 5.75 2.70 11.84
N LYS A 111 5.75 1.37 11.67
CA LYS A 111 6.54 0.43 12.47
C LYS A 111 8.06 0.67 12.45
N GLY A 112 8.61 1.22 11.36
CA GLY A 112 10.04 1.56 11.31
C GLY A 112 10.30 3.05 11.46
N VAL A 113 9.58 3.71 12.35
CA VAL A 113 9.91 5.05 12.80
C VAL A 113 11.36 5.10 13.32
N ASP A 114 12.08 6.17 13.00
CA ASP A 114 13.43 6.39 13.55
C ASP A 114 13.37 6.41 15.08
N ARG A 115 14.35 5.74 15.73
CA ARG A 115 14.41 5.56 17.19
C ARG A 115 14.22 6.87 17.96
N ARG A 116 14.72 7.99 17.44
CA ARG A 116 14.63 9.32 18.06
C ARG A 116 13.19 9.83 18.18
N TYR A 117 12.29 9.36 17.32
CA TYR A 117 10.89 9.77 17.32
C TYR A 117 9.94 8.74 17.95
N VAL A 118 10.44 7.58 18.39
CA VAL A 118 9.62 6.50 18.98
C VAL A 118 8.79 7.01 20.16
N GLN A 119 9.39 7.81 21.04
CA GLN A 119 8.68 8.38 22.19
C GLN A 119 7.65 9.42 21.77
N HIS A 120 7.99 10.27 20.80
CA HIS A 120 7.09 11.31 20.29
C HIS A 120 5.81 10.73 19.65
N PHE A 121 5.94 9.59 18.98
CA PHE A 121 4.79 8.91 18.35
C PHE A 121 4.15 7.82 19.21
N HIS A 122 4.57 7.65 20.47
CA HIS A 122 4.09 6.59 21.36
C HIS A 122 4.21 5.18 20.76
N MET A 123 5.32 4.91 20.06
CA MET A 123 5.55 3.68 19.27
C MET A 123 6.48 2.68 19.97
N ARG A 124 6.71 2.79 21.29
CA ARG A 124 7.73 1.99 22.00
C ARG A 124 7.61 0.48 21.78
N ASP A 125 6.40 -0.06 21.86
CA ASP A 125 6.15 -1.50 21.74
C ASP A 125 6.02 -1.97 20.27
N TRP A 126 6.06 -1.03 19.33
CA TRP A 126 5.75 -1.26 17.92
C TRP A 126 6.96 -0.99 17.03
N ALA A 127 7.89 -0.13 17.45
CA ALA A 127 9.08 0.20 16.69
C ALA A 127 9.94 -1.04 16.46
N ALA A 128 10.22 -1.36 15.20
CA ALA A 128 11.07 -2.48 14.82
C ALA A 128 12.03 -2.08 13.70
N ASP A 129 13.11 -2.84 13.55
CA ASP A 129 13.92 -2.77 12.34
C ASP A 129 13.08 -3.23 11.14
N GLN A 130 13.13 -2.46 10.07
CA GLN A 130 12.38 -2.67 8.84
C GLN A 130 13.31 -2.86 7.64
N GLY A 131 14.61 -3.00 7.90
CA GLY A 131 15.63 -3.14 6.88
C GLY A 131 15.81 -1.89 6.03
N VAL A 132 16.71 -2.01 5.07
CA VAL A 132 16.96 -0.96 4.07
C VAL A 132 15.89 -1.05 2.99
N VAL A 133 15.34 0.10 2.63
CA VAL A 133 14.42 0.24 1.52
C VAL A 133 15.06 1.20 0.52
N SER A 134 15.35 0.72 -0.68
CA SER A 134 15.78 1.60 -1.77
C SER A 134 14.63 2.52 -2.23
N GLY A 135 14.89 3.83 -2.22
CA GLY A 135 13.94 4.85 -2.65
C GLY A 135 12.95 5.29 -1.55
N ARG A 136 11.70 5.57 -1.95
CA ARG A 136 10.69 6.15 -1.05
C ARG A 136 9.98 5.04 -0.27
N ARG A 137 10.15 5.06 1.05
CA ARG A 137 9.51 4.11 1.95
C ARG A 137 7.99 4.29 2.09
N PHE A 138 7.51 5.52 2.14
CA PHE A 138 6.09 5.83 2.37
C PHE A 138 5.53 6.73 1.28
N ALA A 139 4.29 6.48 0.86
CA ALA A 139 3.58 7.38 -0.04
C ALA A 139 2.08 7.41 0.25
N THR A 140 1.44 8.50 -0.14
CA THR A 140 -0.01 8.68 -0.09
C THR A 140 -0.54 9.02 -1.48
N SER A 141 -1.80 8.72 -1.75
CA SER A 141 -2.47 9.24 -2.95
C SER A 141 -2.48 10.76 -2.95
N ARG A 142 -2.61 11.35 -4.14
CA ARG A 142 -2.70 12.81 -4.30
C ARG A 142 -3.96 13.40 -3.65
N SER A 143 -5.03 12.61 -3.58
CA SER A 143 -6.34 12.97 -3.05
C SER A 143 -6.38 13.07 -1.52
N ILE A 144 -5.45 12.43 -0.79
CA ILE A 144 -5.35 12.56 0.69
C ILE A 144 -4.03 13.20 1.17
N GLY A 145 -3.17 13.60 0.23
CA GLY A 145 -1.89 14.24 0.51
C GLY A 145 -2.01 15.66 1.08
N ARG A 146 -0.87 16.26 1.46
CA ARG A 146 -0.80 17.58 2.11
C ARG A 146 -1.58 18.66 1.36
N THR A 147 -1.44 18.72 0.03
CA THR A 147 -2.13 19.72 -0.80
C THR A 147 -3.65 19.56 -0.73
N ALA A 148 -4.15 18.32 -0.82
CA ALA A 148 -5.58 18.05 -0.72
C ALA A 148 -6.12 18.38 0.68
N ARG A 149 -5.37 18.04 1.74
CA ARG A 149 -5.72 18.41 3.12
C ARG A 149 -5.81 19.92 3.32
N ARG A 150 -4.83 20.68 2.79
CA ARG A 150 -4.86 22.15 2.84
C ARG A 150 -6.05 22.72 2.08
N ARG A 151 -6.33 22.21 0.89
CA ARG A 151 -7.49 22.63 0.08
C ARG A 151 -8.81 22.40 0.80
N ASN A 152 -8.91 21.32 1.56
CA ASN A 152 -10.12 20.95 2.32
C ASN A 152 -10.15 21.54 3.73
N ASN A 153 -9.30 22.53 4.05
CA ASN A 153 -9.21 23.15 5.38
C ASN A 153 -9.09 22.16 6.55
N TRP A 154 -8.44 21.01 6.32
CA TRP A 154 -8.27 19.99 7.34
C TRP A 154 -7.42 20.55 8.49
N ARG A 155 -7.98 20.54 9.70
CA ARG A 155 -7.29 20.90 10.95
C ARG A 155 -7.02 19.62 11.75
N ARG A 156 -5.85 19.57 12.37
CA ARG A 156 -5.52 18.50 13.32
C ARG A 156 -6.37 18.78 14.57
N SER A 157 -7.42 17.98 14.76
CA SER A 157 -8.19 17.94 16.01
C SER A 157 -7.34 17.37 17.15
#